data_AF-A0A959EDH6-F1
#
_entry.id   AF-A0A959EDH6-F1
#
_cell.length_a   1.000
_cell.length_b   1.000
_cell.length_c   1.000
_cell.angle_alpha   90.00
_cell.angle_beta   90.00
_cell.angle_gamma   90.00
#
_symmetry.space_group_name_H-M   'P 1'
#
loop_
_entity.id
_entity.type
_entity.pdbx_description
1 polymer ?
#
loop_
_entity_poly.entity_id
_entity_poly.type
_entity_poly.pdbx_seq_one_letter_code
_entity_poly.pdbx_strand_id
1 'polypeptide(L)'
;MNTAMKKIIQLTILLFTVTSSLMANDYLPSITLKNIPAEKKFSLAIEGLSENANIILTDINGQVLLSQDTEGKSAFAKVFNLNELPSGDY
;
A
#
# COMPACT_ATOMS: atom_id res chain seq x y z
N MET A 1 3.61 -10.56 71.24
CA MET A 1 3.93 -9.19 70.79
C MET A 1 5.00 -9.33 69.72
N ASN A 2 4.59 -9.50 68.46
CA ASN A 2 5.51 -9.74 67.33
C ASN A 2 5.58 -8.48 66.47
N THR A 3 6.72 -7.78 66.57
CA THR A 3 7.00 -6.59 65.76
C THR A 3 7.48 -7.00 64.37
N ALA A 4 6.91 -6.32 63.38
CA ALA A 4 7.02 -6.57 61.96
C ALA A 4 8.42 -6.37 61.37
N MET A 5 8.69 -7.06 60.26
CA MET A 5 9.61 -6.57 59.24
C MET A 5 9.11 -7.00 57.86
N LYS A 6 8.35 -6.12 57.19
CA LYS A 6 7.92 -6.30 55.79
C LYS A 6 9.15 -6.06 54.90
N LYS A 7 9.76 -7.13 54.40
CA LYS A 7 10.78 -7.03 53.36
C LYS A 7 10.09 -6.74 52.03
N ILE A 8 10.08 -5.47 51.63
CA ILE A 8 9.65 -5.04 50.30
C ILE A 8 10.74 -5.50 49.32
N ILE A 9 10.49 -6.61 48.62
CA ILE A 9 11.34 -7.01 47.51
C ILE A 9 10.91 -6.17 46.32
N GLN A 10 11.80 -5.29 45.86
CA GLN A 10 11.57 -4.44 44.70
C GLN A 10 11.41 -5.29 43.44
N LEU A 11 10.29 -5.07 42.74
CA LEU A 11 9.97 -5.68 41.45
C LEU A 11 10.80 -4.99 40.36
N THR A 12 11.72 -5.70 39.71
CA THR A 12 12.42 -5.21 38.52
C THR A 12 11.74 -5.78 37.28
N ILE A 13 10.92 -4.98 36.61
CA ILE A 13 10.38 -5.30 35.28
C ILE A 13 11.43 -4.91 34.25
N LEU A 14 11.98 -5.91 33.55
CA LEU A 14 12.91 -5.71 32.45
C LEU A 14 12.13 -5.54 31.14
N LEU A 15 11.89 -4.28 30.74
CA LEU A 15 11.31 -3.95 29.45
C LEU A 15 12.43 -3.88 28.39
N PHE A 16 12.62 -4.92 27.60
CA PHE A 16 13.39 -4.81 26.36
C PHE A 16 12.46 -4.30 25.26
N THR A 17 12.36 -2.99 25.12
CA THR A 17 11.81 -2.40 23.90
C THR A 17 12.93 -2.30 22.89
N VAL A 18 13.03 -3.28 21.98
CA VAL A 18 13.75 -3.06 20.71
C VAL A 18 12.86 -2.15 19.88
N THR A 19 12.98 -0.83 20.07
CA THR A 19 12.38 0.14 19.15
C THR A 19 13.34 0.31 17.98
N SER A 20 13.32 -0.61 17.02
CA SER A 20 13.65 -0.21 15.65
C SER A 20 12.41 0.49 15.09
N SER A 21 12.22 1.76 15.46
CA SER A 21 11.30 2.62 14.73
C SER A 21 11.95 2.93 13.39
N LEU A 22 11.84 1.99 12.45
CA LEU A 22 11.71 2.40 11.06
C LEU A 22 10.44 3.23 11.06
N MET A 23 10.60 4.55 11.02
CA MET A 23 9.50 5.45 10.69
C MET A 23 9.10 5.06 9.28
N ALA A 24 8.17 4.12 9.13
CA ALA A 24 7.42 3.94 7.90
C ALA A 24 6.71 5.27 7.71
N ASN A 25 7.31 6.14 6.90
CA ASN A 25 6.62 7.31 6.42
C ASN A 25 5.62 6.74 5.41
N ASP A 26 4.39 6.49 5.87
CA ASP A 26 3.28 5.94 5.08
C ASP A 26 2.88 6.96 4.00
N TYR A 27 3.76 7.16 3.02
CA TYR A 27 3.41 7.82 1.77
C TYR A 27 2.63 6.81 0.94
N LEU A 28 1.32 6.78 1.17
CA LEU A 28 0.41 6.08 0.27
C LEU A 28 0.39 6.82 -1.07
N PRO A 29 0.58 6.12 -2.20
CA PRO A 29 0.47 6.77 -3.50
C PRO A 29 -0.98 7.24 -3.74
N SER A 30 -1.12 8.39 -4.37
CA SER A 30 -2.42 8.91 -4.82
C SER A 30 -2.83 8.20 -6.09
N ILE A 31 -4.02 7.60 -6.11
CA ILE A 31 -4.56 6.91 -7.28
C ILE A 31 -5.74 7.71 -7.83
N THR A 32 -5.67 8.05 -9.10
CA THR A 32 -6.75 8.74 -9.83
C THR A 32 -7.19 7.92 -11.03
N LEU A 33 -8.48 7.61 -11.07
CA LEU A 33 -9.14 6.97 -12.20
C LEU A 33 -10.08 7.98 -12.86
N LYS A 34 -9.98 8.16 -14.18
CA LYS A 34 -10.92 9.00 -14.94
C LYS A 34 -11.50 8.25 -16.12
N ASN A 35 -12.82 8.19 -16.18
CA ASN A 35 -13.52 7.68 -17.35
C ASN A 35 -13.52 8.73 -18.47
N ILE A 36 -13.32 8.29 -19.71
CA ILE A 36 -13.35 9.10 -20.94
C ILE A 36 -14.41 8.47 -21.87
N PRO A 37 -15.72 8.69 -21.61
CA PRO A 37 -16.79 7.93 -22.26
C PRO A 37 -16.87 8.13 -23.77
N ALA A 38 -16.60 9.36 -24.24
CA ALA A 38 -16.64 9.71 -25.65
C ALA A 38 -15.67 8.90 -26.51
N GLU A 39 -14.60 8.37 -25.90
CA GLU A 39 -13.56 7.60 -26.59
C GLU A 39 -13.54 6.12 -26.18
N LYS A 40 -14.47 5.67 -25.32
CA LYS A 40 -14.44 4.35 -24.67
C LYS A 40 -13.07 4.06 -24.05
N LYS A 41 -12.54 5.01 -23.28
CA LYS A 41 -11.25 4.89 -22.60
C LYS A 41 -11.39 5.21 -21.13
N PHE A 42 -10.41 4.81 -20.34
CA PHE A 42 -10.18 5.39 -19.01
C PHE A 42 -8.69 5.69 -18.82
N SER A 43 -8.36 6.65 -17.97
CA SER A 43 -7.00 6.88 -17.53
C SER A 43 -6.81 6.45 -16.08
N LEU A 44 -5.65 5.87 -15.82
CA LEU A 44 -5.12 5.56 -14.49
C LEU A 44 -3.87 6.42 -14.29
N ALA A 45 -3.85 7.22 -13.24
CA ALA A 45 -2.68 7.94 -12.77
C ALA A 45 -2.40 7.54 -11.32
N ILE A 46 -1.14 7.27 -11.02
CA ILE A 46 -0.63 6.96 -9.69
C ILE A 46 0.52 7.92 -9.43
N GLU A 47 0.48 8.67 -8.34
CA GLU A 47 1.49 9.65 -7.97
C GLU A 47 2.00 9.37 -6.55
N GLY A 48 3.22 9.78 -6.24
CA GLY A 48 3.80 9.55 -4.92
C GLY A 48 4.33 8.12 -4.72
N LEU A 49 4.71 7.44 -5.80
CA LEU A 49 5.43 6.16 -5.73
C LEU A 49 6.84 6.42 -5.15
N SER A 50 7.10 5.89 -3.96
CA SER A 50 8.39 6.05 -3.26
C SER A 50 9.40 4.96 -3.60
N GLU A 51 8.95 3.87 -4.20
CA GLU A 51 9.73 2.68 -4.53
C GLU A 51 9.23 2.02 -5.83
N ASN A 52 9.92 0.95 -6.25
CA ASN A 52 9.48 0.17 -7.40
C ASN A 52 8.15 -0.52 -7.09
N ALA A 53 7.15 -0.33 -7.95
CA ALA A 53 5.84 -0.95 -7.82
C ALA A 53 5.53 -1.79 -9.07
N ASN A 54 4.78 -2.88 -8.87
CA ASN A 54 4.16 -3.61 -9.96
C ASN A 54 2.69 -3.22 -10.05
N ILE A 55 2.28 -2.70 -11.20
CA ILE A 55 0.91 -2.24 -11.44
C ILE A 55 0.19 -3.33 -12.22
N ILE A 56 -0.85 -3.89 -11.61
CA ILE A 56 -1.64 -4.99 -12.16
C ILE A 56 -3.07 -4.52 -12.39
N LEU A 57 -3.57 -4.75 -13.60
CA LEU A 57 -5.00 -4.66 -13.92
C LEU A 57 -5.54 -6.08 -14.07
N THR A 58 -6.56 -6.43 -13.30
CA THR A 58 -7.25 -7.71 -13.37
C THR A 58 -8.69 -7.53 -13.83
N ASP A 59 -9.33 -8.60 -14.29
CA ASP A 59 -10.80 -8.67 -14.32
C ASP A 59 -11.36 -9.13 -12.95
N ILE A 60 -12.68 -9.14 -12.81
CA ILE A 60 -13.39 -9.62 -11.61
C ILE A 60 -13.12 -11.10 -11.27
N ASN A 61 -12.66 -11.89 -12.24
CA ASN A 61 -12.29 -13.30 -12.05
C ASN A 61 -10.80 -13.45 -11.66
N GLY A 62 -10.04 -12.36 -11.57
CA GLY A 62 -8.61 -12.34 -11.28
C GLY A 62 -7.72 -12.61 -12.48
N GLN A 63 -8.25 -12.61 -13.71
CA GLN A 63 -7.43 -12.69 -14.93
C GLN A 63 -6.62 -11.41 -15.07
N VAL A 64 -5.29 -11.52 -15.15
CA VAL A 64 -4.39 -10.38 -15.37
C VAL A 64 -4.48 -9.90 -16.82
N LEU A 65 -4.91 -8.65 -17.00
CA LEU A 65 -5.02 -7.97 -18.29
C LEU A 65 -3.80 -7.07 -18.57
N LEU A 66 -3.17 -6.56 -17.51
CA LEU A 66 -1.90 -5.83 -17.57
C LEU A 66 -1.08 -6.17 -16.32
N SER A 67 0.23 -6.32 -16.48
CA SER A 67 1.21 -6.17 -15.40
C SER A 67 2.35 -5.29 -15.92
N GLN A 68 2.72 -4.26 -15.16
CA GLN A 68 3.77 -3.33 -15.55
C GLN A 68 4.56 -2.86 -14.33
N ASP A 69 5.87 -3.05 -14.37
CA ASP A 69 6.78 -2.54 -13.35
C ASP A 69 7.05 -1.04 -13.53
N THR A 70 7.16 -0.32 -12.41
CA THR A 70 7.64 1.06 -12.36
C THR A 70 9.05 1.06 -11.77
N GLU A 71 10.05 1.44 -12.56
CA GLU A 71 11.43 1.55 -12.09
C GLU A 71 11.66 2.92 -11.42
N GLY A 72 11.52 2.99 -10.10
CA GLY A 72 11.91 4.14 -9.29
C GLY A 72 11.24 5.47 -9.67
N LYS A 73 10.11 5.42 -10.37
CA LYS A 73 9.38 6.62 -10.82
C LYS A 73 8.47 7.09 -9.72
N SER A 74 8.42 8.40 -9.49
CA SER A 74 7.46 9.01 -8.56
C SER A 74 6.00 8.92 -9.03
N ALA A 75 5.78 8.59 -10.31
CA ALA A 75 4.44 8.51 -10.87
C ALA A 75 4.35 7.49 -12.02
N PHE A 76 3.13 6.99 -12.21
CA PHE A 76 2.70 6.18 -13.34
C PHE A 76 1.43 6.80 -13.95
N ALA A 77 1.34 6.82 -15.27
CA ALA A 77 0.11 7.22 -15.95
C ALA A 77 -0.08 6.39 -17.21
N LYS A 78 -1.30 5.88 -17.43
CA LYS A 78 -1.66 5.11 -18.62
C LYS A 78 -3.12 5.34 -18.99
N VAL A 79 -3.38 5.38 -20.29
CA VAL A 79 -4.74 5.37 -20.85
C VAL A 79 -5.02 3.98 -21.39
N PHE A 80 -6.16 3.42 -21.02
CA PHE A 80 -6.63 2.12 -21.45
C PHE A 80 -7.80 2.29 -22.42
N ASN A 81 -7.76 1.55 -23.52
CA ASN A 81 -8.82 1.48 -24.50
C ASN A 81 -9.76 0.32 -24.14
N LEU A 82 -11.01 0.62 -23.78
CA LEU A 82 -11.99 -0.40 -23.41
C LEU A 82 -12.36 -1.30 -24.59
N ASN A 83 -12.10 -0.89 -25.84
CA ASN A 83 -12.32 -1.77 -26.99
C ASN A 83 -11.27 -2.87 -27.11
N GLU A 84 -10.13 -2.74 -26.43
CA GLU A 84 -9.04 -3.73 -26.40
C GLU A 84 -9.14 -4.66 -25.17
N LEU A 85 -10.12 -4.41 -24.28
CA LEU A 85 -10.35 -5.21 -23.09
C LEU A 85 -11.63 -6.05 -23.25
N PRO A 86 -11.66 -7.29 -22.74
CA PRO A 86 -12.86 -8.13 -22.79
C PRO A 86 -13.99 -7.50 -21.99
N SER A 87 -15.21 -7.34 -22.53
CA SER A 87 -16.32 -6.72 -21.78
C SER A 87 -16.56 -7.40 -20.43
N GLY A 88 -16.61 -6.59 -19.36
CA GLY A 88 -16.81 -7.09 -18.00
C GLY A 88 -16.47 -6.05 -16.94
N ASP A 89 -16.42 -6.50 -15.70
CA ASP A 89 -15.97 -5.73 -14.54
C ASP A 89 -14.49 -6.04 -14.26
N TYR A 90 -13.76 -5.03 -13.78
CA TYR A 90 -12.30 -5.05 -13.58
C TYR A 90 -11.91 -4.50 -12.21
#